data_AF-A0AAW0P2Z5-F1
#
_entry.id   AF-A0AAW0P2Z5-F1
#
_cell.length_a   1.000
_cell.length_b   1.000
_cell.length_c   1.000
_cell.angle_alpha   90.00
_cell.angle_beta   90.00
_cell.angle_gamma   90.00
#
_symmetry.space_group_name_H-M   'P 1'
#
loop_
_entity.id
_entity.type
_entity.pdbx_description
1 polymer ?
#
loop_
_entity_poly.entity_id
_entity_poly.type
_entity_poly.pdbx_seq_one_letter_code
_entity_poly.pdbx_strand_id
1 'polypeptide(L)'
;MPVQLNQRLCVEEDKGTWLYEEEIRKFINASSFHFLLLGVGYDGHIASLFPGVKPEDHGERLVVFTESPVKPHQRMSLTFNAINRAQKVAILIVGKYKHETVIQLSRVKEQTTQWPVTWVKPGSGNLVWYLDYEALLG
;
A
#
# COMPACT_ATOMS: atom_id res chain seq x y z
N MET A 1 -2.88 7.32 4.92
CA MET A 1 -2.84 8.57 5.72
C MET A 1 -3.80 9.56 5.10
N PRO A 2 -4.64 10.26 5.88
CA PRO A 2 -5.37 11.40 5.34
C PRO A 2 -4.37 12.44 4.84
N VAL A 3 -4.64 13.03 3.67
CA VAL A 3 -3.85 14.15 3.17
C VAL A 3 -4.67 15.42 3.34
N GLN A 4 -4.05 16.47 3.84
CA GLN A 4 -4.70 17.77 4.02
C GLN A 4 -4.19 18.76 2.97
N LEU A 5 -5.12 19.37 2.24
CA LEU A 5 -4.88 20.50 1.34
C LEU A 5 -5.93 21.57 1.63
N ASN A 6 -5.56 22.85 1.49
CA ASN A 6 -6.48 23.97 1.74
C ASN A 6 -7.13 23.91 3.14
N GLN A 7 -6.36 23.49 4.16
CA GLN A 7 -6.80 23.34 5.56
C GLN A 7 -7.96 22.35 5.79
N ARG A 8 -8.25 21.48 4.82
CA ARG A 8 -9.24 20.39 4.94
C ARG A 8 -8.67 19.08 4.39
N LEU A 9 -9.41 17.98 4.55
CA LEU A 9 -9.04 16.74 3.85
C LEU A 9 -9.10 16.96 2.34
N CYS A 10 -8.09 16.43 1.66
CA CYS A 10 -7.96 16.48 0.22
C CYS A 10 -9.13 15.72 -0.42
N VAL A 11 -9.84 16.39 -1.32
CA VAL A 11 -10.91 15.81 -2.14
C VAL A 11 -10.46 15.71 -3.60
N GLU A 12 -11.28 15.11 -4.44
CA GLU A 12 -10.94 14.89 -5.85
C GLU A 12 -10.72 16.20 -6.62
N GLU A 13 -11.50 17.24 -6.31
CA GLU A 13 -11.41 18.57 -6.92
C GLU A 13 -10.08 19.28 -6.62
N ASP A 14 -9.40 18.92 -5.53
CA ASP A 14 -8.06 19.47 -5.21
C ASP A 14 -6.97 18.92 -6.15
N LYS A 15 -7.28 17.90 -6.96
CA LYS A 15 -6.33 17.22 -7.85
C LYS A 15 -5.09 16.69 -7.12
N GLY A 16 -5.20 16.37 -5.83
CA GLY A 16 -4.07 15.97 -4.98
C GLY A 16 -3.29 14.76 -5.53
N THR A 17 -3.99 13.79 -6.12
CA THR A 17 -3.35 12.60 -6.72
C THR A 17 -2.48 12.95 -7.91
N TRP A 18 -2.92 13.90 -8.74
CA TRP A 18 -2.12 14.42 -9.86
C TRP A 18 -0.92 15.21 -9.37
N LEU A 19 -1.11 16.15 -8.44
CA LEU A 19 -0.03 16.97 -7.89
C LEU A 19 1.05 16.11 -7.23
N TYR A 20 0.64 15.11 -6.44
CA TYR A 20 1.58 14.22 -5.76
C TYR A 20 2.28 13.26 -6.73
N GLU A 21 1.57 12.81 -7.77
CA GLU A 21 2.18 12.02 -8.84
C GLU A 21 3.23 12.81 -9.62
N GLU A 22 2.94 14.07 -9.98
CA GLU A 22 3.92 14.96 -10.61
C GLU A 22 5.14 15.19 -9.73
N GLU A 23 4.94 15.39 -8.42
CA GLU A 23 6.03 15.55 -7.47
C GLU A 23 6.90 14.30 -7.40
N ILE A 24 6.29 13.12 -7.27
CA ILE A 24 7.02 11.83 -7.30
C ILE A 24 7.82 11.71 -8.59
N ARG A 25 7.23 12.03 -9.76
CA ARG A 25 7.90 11.93 -11.07
C ARG A 25 9.15 12.78 -11.18
N LYS A 26 9.23 13.93 -10.49
CA LYS A 26 10.46 14.74 -10.45
C LYS A 26 11.63 14.00 -9.79
N PHE A 27 11.36 13.17 -8.79
CA PHE A 27 12.38 12.43 -8.06
C PHE A 27 12.71 11.06 -8.65
N ILE A 28 11.72 10.40 -9.26
CA ILE A 28 11.94 9.07 -9.83
C ILE A 28 12.23 9.08 -11.33
N ASN A 29 11.99 10.18 -12.07
CA ASN A 29 12.30 10.39 -13.50
C ASN A 29 12.44 9.11 -14.37
N ALA A 30 11.32 8.41 -14.59
CA ALA A 30 11.20 7.12 -15.31
C ALA A 30 11.95 5.91 -14.70
N SER A 31 12.69 6.11 -13.61
CA SER A 31 13.12 5.07 -12.69
C SER A 31 11.98 4.70 -11.73
N SER A 32 12.23 3.69 -10.90
CA SER A 32 11.32 3.28 -9.84
C SER A 32 11.85 3.64 -8.45
N PHE A 33 11.01 3.49 -7.43
CA PHE A 33 11.47 3.60 -6.05
C PHE A 33 12.57 2.57 -5.76
N HIS A 34 13.70 3.01 -5.21
CA HIS A 34 14.77 2.10 -4.78
C HIS A 34 14.31 1.20 -3.62
N PHE A 35 13.52 1.75 -2.70
CA PHE A 35 13.03 1.05 -1.53
C PHE A 35 11.65 1.59 -1.11
N LEU A 36 10.73 0.69 -0.80
CA LEU A 36 9.45 1.00 -0.18
C LEU A 36 9.29 0.22 1.11
N LEU A 37 8.92 0.91 2.19
CA LEU A 37 8.54 0.31 3.47
C LEU A 37 7.03 0.37 3.61
N LEU A 38 6.39 -0.78 3.83
CA LEU A 38 4.95 -0.91 3.96
C LEU A 38 4.59 -1.63 5.26
N GLY A 39 3.57 -1.15 5.95
CA GLY A 39 2.88 -1.91 6.98
C GLY A 39 1.70 -2.70 6.41
N VAL A 40 1.13 -3.60 7.23
CA VAL A 40 -0.05 -4.38 6.87
C VAL A 40 -1.18 -4.17 7.88
N GLY A 41 -2.37 -3.85 7.38
CA GLY A 41 -3.60 -3.77 8.15
C GLY A 41 -4.08 -5.13 8.67
N TYR A 42 -5.01 -5.14 9.63
CA TYR A 42 -5.58 -6.40 10.13
C TYR A 42 -6.38 -7.17 9.08
N ASP A 43 -6.90 -6.45 8.09
CA ASP A 43 -7.60 -6.89 6.88
C ASP A 43 -6.66 -7.09 5.68
N GLY A 44 -5.34 -7.04 5.90
CA GLY A 44 -4.34 -7.19 4.85
C GLY A 44 -4.15 -5.98 3.95
N HIS A 45 -4.78 -4.84 4.24
CA HIS A 45 -4.54 -3.63 3.44
C HIS A 45 -3.07 -3.21 3.54
N ILE A 46 -2.55 -2.65 2.46
CA ILE A 46 -1.21 -2.03 2.42
C ILE A 46 -1.34 -0.62 1.89
N ALA A 47 -0.44 0.29 2.31
CA ALA A 47 -0.59 1.72 2.03
C ALA A 47 -2.01 2.20 2.37
N SER A 48 -2.86 2.51 1.39
CA SER A 48 -4.31 2.66 1.60
C SER A 48 -5.12 1.91 0.52
N LEU A 49 -4.59 0.78 0.05
CA LEU A 49 -5.25 -0.17 -0.85
C LEU A 49 -5.98 -1.22 -0.01
N PHE A 50 -7.29 -1.09 0.09
CA PHE A 50 -8.18 -1.89 0.96
C PHE A 50 -8.75 -3.13 0.23
N PRO A 51 -9.32 -4.09 0.97
CA PRO A 51 -9.96 -5.26 0.36
C PRO A 51 -10.98 -4.89 -0.71
N GLY A 52 -10.97 -5.63 -1.82
CA GLY A 52 -11.82 -5.40 -3.00
C GLY A 52 -11.13 -4.63 -4.13
N VAL A 53 -10.09 -3.83 -3.85
CA VAL A 53 -9.31 -3.10 -4.87
C VAL A 53 -8.40 -4.06 -5.63
N LYS A 54 -8.34 -3.91 -6.96
CA LYS A 54 -7.50 -4.71 -7.86
C LYS A 54 -6.36 -3.89 -8.46
N PRO A 55 -5.22 -4.52 -8.83
CA PRO A 55 -4.14 -3.83 -9.53
C PRO A 55 -4.56 -3.12 -10.82
N GLU A 56 -5.46 -3.73 -11.60
CA GLU A 56 -5.94 -3.20 -12.87
C GLU A 56 -6.82 -1.95 -12.74
N ASP A 57 -7.41 -1.69 -11.55
CA ASP A 57 -8.36 -0.58 -11.34
C ASP A 57 -7.72 0.81 -11.54
N HIS A 58 -6.38 0.89 -11.54
CA HIS A 58 -5.65 2.16 -11.52
C HIS A 58 -4.70 2.35 -12.71
N GLY A 59 -4.62 1.38 -13.63
CA GLY A 59 -3.78 1.45 -14.83
C GLY A 59 -2.35 1.92 -14.52
N GLU A 60 -1.85 2.88 -15.30
CA GLU A 60 -0.47 3.38 -15.21
C GLU A 60 -0.25 4.49 -14.17
N ARG A 61 -1.28 4.83 -13.37
CA ARG A 61 -1.17 5.88 -12.35
C ARG A 61 -0.22 5.47 -11.24
N LEU A 62 0.53 6.43 -10.71
CA LEU A 62 1.38 6.19 -9.54
C LEU A 62 0.62 6.40 -8.23
N VAL A 63 -0.30 7.36 -8.23
CA VAL A 63 -1.05 7.78 -7.04
C VAL A 63 -2.54 7.77 -7.35
N VAL A 64 -3.34 7.30 -6.40
CA VAL A 64 -4.79 7.22 -6.53
C VAL A 64 -5.50 7.63 -5.23
N PHE A 65 -6.76 8.05 -5.35
CA PHE A 65 -7.66 8.21 -4.22
C PHE A 65 -8.25 6.87 -3.86
N THR A 66 -8.36 6.62 -2.56
CA THR A 66 -8.87 5.39 -1.98
C THR A 66 -9.84 5.74 -0.86
N GLU A 67 -10.81 4.86 -0.65
CA GLU A 67 -11.77 4.99 0.43
C GLU A 67 -11.50 3.93 1.49
N SER A 68 -11.14 4.38 2.69
CA SER A 68 -10.98 3.53 3.85
C SER A 68 -12.33 3.20 4.46
N PRO A 69 -12.57 1.95 4.91
CA PRO A 69 -13.77 1.63 5.67
C PRO A 69 -13.80 2.33 7.04
N VAL A 70 -12.66 2.87 7.50
CA VAL A 70 -12.52 3.55 8.80
C VAL A 70 -12.13 5.01 8.59
N LYS A 71 -12.78 5.91 9.32
CA LYS A 71 -12.48 7.34 9.28
C LYS A 71 -10.99 7.63 9.58
N PRO A 72 -10.38 8.62 8.91
CA PRO A 72 -10.91 9.35 7.76
C PRO A 72 -10.96 8.47 6.51
N HIS A 73 -12.09 8.54 5.80
CA HIS A 73 -12.41 7.69 4.65
C HIS A 73 -11.49 8.00 3.45
N GLN A 74 -11.46 9.23 2.98
CA GLN A 74 -10.64 9.60 1.83
C GLN A 74 -9.15 9.62 2.17
N ARG A 75 -8.37 8.88 1.37
CA ARG A 75 -6.92 8.78 1.48
C ARG A 75 -6.30 8.77 0.09
N MET A 76 -5.10 9.33 -0.03
CA MET A 76 -4.25 9.08 -1.19
C MET A 76 -3.33 7.89 -0.92
N SER A 77 -3.09 7.09 -1.94
CA SER A 77 -2.23 5.90 -1.88
C SER A 77 -1.35 5.81 -3.11
N LEU A 78 -0.18 5.20 -2.96
CA LEU A 78 0.49 4.59 -4.11
C LEU A 78 -0.37 3.44 -4.64
N THR A 79 -0.37 3.25 -5.95
CA THR A 79 -1.03 2.12 -6.62
C THR A 79 -0.20 0.84 -6.50
N PHE A 80 -0.81 -0.33 -6.74
CA PHE A 80 -0.08 -1.59 -6.84
C PHE A 80 1.00 -1.53 -7.93
N ASN A 81 0.73 -0.90 -9.06
CA ASN A 81 1.72 -0.74 -10.13
C ASN A 81 2.92 0.11 -9.70
N ALA A 82 2.70 1.20 -8.96
CA ALA A 82 3.80 1.99 -8.40
C ALA A 82 4.65 1.18 -7.41
N ILE A 83 3.98 0.42 -6.53
CA ILE A 83 4.63 -0.41 -5.52
C ILE A 83 5.45 -1.53 -6.17
N ASN A 84 4.87 -2.25 -7.13
CA ASN A 84 5.49 -3.42 -7.76
C ASN A 84 6.59 -3.06 -8.77
N ARG A 85 6.77 -1.78 -9.10
CA ARG A 85 7.93 -1.28 -9.86
C ARG A 85 9.16 -1.06 -8.98
N ALA A 86 9.00 -0.98 -7.66
CA ALA A 86 10.11 -0.70 -6.76
C ALA A 86 11.19 -1.80 -6.80
N GLN A 87 12.46 -1.41 -6.66
CA GLN A 87 13.59 -2.35 -6.64
C GLN A 87 13.58 -3.23 -5.39
N LYS A 88 13.09 -2.69 -4.26
CA LYS A 88 12.93 -3.41 -3.00
C LYS A 88 11.66 -2.97 -2.30
N VAL A 89 10.89 -3.94 -1.80
CA VAL A 89 9.75 -3.69 -0.93
C VAL A 89 9.95 -4.47 0.37
N ALA A 90 9.92 -3.76 1.48
CA ALA A 90 9.92 -4.34 2.82
C ALA A 90 8.51 -4.26 3.40
N ILE A 91 7.96 -5.41 3.75
CA ILE A 91 6.73 -5.52 4.54
C ILE A 91 7.14 -5.63 6.00
N LEU A 92 6.64 -4.73 6.84
CA LEU A 92 6.94 -4.70 8.28
C LEU A 92 5.65 -4.98 9.07
N ILE A 93 5.68 -6.04 9.87
CA ILE A 93 4.57 -6.44 10.75
C ILE A 93 5.15 -6.60 12.16
N VAL A 94 4.66 -5.78 13.09
CA VAL A 94 5.23 -5.67 14.45
C VAL A 94 4.12 -5.67 15.48
N GLY A 95 4.36 -6.36 16.60
CA GLY A 95 3.55 -6.36 17.80
C GLY A 95 2.51 -7.47 17.87
N LYS A 96 2.24 -7.93 19.09
CA LYS A 96 1.34 -9.07 19.40
C LYS A 96 -0.04 -8.99 18.75
N TYR A 97 -0.59 -7.79 18.60
CA TYR A 97 -1.92 -7.60 18.02
C TYR A 97 -1.99 -8.06 16.56
N LYS A 98 -0.84 -8.14 15.87
CA LYS A 98 -0.74 -8.61 14.48
C LYS A 98 -0.68 -10.13 14.34
N HIS A 99 -0.54 -10.87 15.45
CA HIS A 99 -0.34 -12.31 15.40
C HIS A 99 -1.44 -13.05 14.62
N GLU A 100 -2.71 -12.73 14.90
CA GLU A 100 -3.84 -13.34 14.19
C GLU A 100 -3.80 -13.03 12.68
N THR A 101 -3.44 -11.80 12.30
CA THR A 101 -3.28 -11.43 10.88
C THR A 101 -2.16 -12.23 10.21
N VAL A 102 -1.03 -12.46 10.89
CA VAL A 102 0.07 -13.29 10.37
C VAL A 102 -0.39 -14.73 10.16
N ILE A 103 -1.12 -15.32 11.12
CA ILE A 103 -1.69 -16.66 10.98
C ILE A 103 -2.63 -16.72 9.77
N GLN A 104 -3.54 -15.77 9.64
CA GLN A 104 -4.48 -15.72 8.53
C GLN A 104 -3.77 -15.61 7.19
N LEU A 105 -2.80 -14.68 7.06
CA LEU A 105 -2.01 -14.49 5.84
C LEU A 105 -1.19 -15.73 5.48
N SER A 106 -0.63 -16.45 6.44
CA SER A 106 0.14 -17.68 6.17
C SER A 106 -0.67 -18.81 5.52
N ARG A 107 -2.01 -18.72 5.59
CA ARG A 107 -2.94 -19.68 4.96
C ARG A 107 -3.37 -19.27 3.56
N VAL A 108 -3.07 -18.04 3.13
CA VAL A 108 -3.44 -17.52 1.81
C VAL A 108 -2.43 -18.02 0.77
N LYS A 109 -2.91 -18.76 -0.23
CA LYS A 109 -2.03 -19.42 -1.22
C LYS A 109 -1.90 -18.68 -2.54
N GLU A 110 -2.84 -17.80 -2.84
CA GLU A 110 -2.96 -17.11 -4.13
C GLU A 110 -3.27 -15.63 -3.92
N GLN A 111 -2.99 -14.80 -4.92
CA GLN A 111 -3.38 -13.40 -4.87
C GLN A 111 -4.90 -13.28 -4.83
N THR A 112 -5.39 -12.48 -3.90
CA THR A 112 -6.83 -12.30 -3.69
C THR A 112 -7.12 -10.86 -3.30
N THR A 113 -8.22 -10.32 -3.81
CA THR A 113 -8.69 -8.98 -3.45
C THR A 113 -9.12 -8.91 -1.99
N GLN A 114 -9.38 -10.04 -1.33
CA GLN A 114 -9.64 -10.08 0.11
C GLN A 114 -8.39 -9.71 0.94
N TRP A 115 -7.20 -10.02 0.45
CA TRP A 115 -5.93 -9.78 1.12
C TRP A 115 -5.01 -8.94 0.22
N PRO A 116 -5.21 -7.61 0.16
CA PRO A 116 -4.47 -6.70 -0.74
C PRO A 116 -2.96 -6.87 -0.73
N VAL A 117 -2.35 -7.14 0.44
CA VAL A 117 -0.91 -7.41 0.57
C VAL A 117 -0.39 -8.50 -0.37
N THR A 118 -1.23 -9.48 -0.73
CA THR A 118 -0.85 -10.57 -1.64
C THR A 118 -0.56 -10.10 -3.08
N TRP A 119 -1.03 -8.91 -3.45
CA TRP A 119 -0.74 -8.28 -4.73
C TRP A 119 0.59 -7.51 -4.74
N VAL A 120 1.26 -7.39 -3.61
CA VAL A 120 2.63 -6.85 -3.55
C VAL A 120 3.59 -7.93 -4.04
N LYS A 121 3.96 -7.84 -5.31
CA LYS A 121 4.85 -8.76 -6.01
C LYS A 121 5.71 -7.95 -6.99
N PRO A 122 6.82 -7.34 -6.52
CA PRO A 122 7.71 -6.59 -7.38
C PRO A 122 8.18 -7.41 -8.57
N GLY A 123 8.08 -6.85 -9.78
CA GLY A 123 8.34 -7.61 -11.02
C GLY A 123 9.81 -7.97 -11.22
N SER A 124 10.70 -6.99 -11.01
CA SER A 124 12.17 -7.15 -11.09
C SER A 124 12.88 -6.87 -9.76
N GLY A 125 12.11 -6.58 -8.71
CA GLY A 125 12.61 -6.23 -7.39
C GLY A 125 12.52 -7.36 -6.37
N ASN A 126 13.04 -7.10 -5.17
CA ASN A 126 12.97 -8.04 -4.05
C ASN A 126 11.84 -7.67 -3.09
N LEU A 127 11.09 -8.68 -2.64
CA LEU A 127 10.14 -8.56 -1.54
C LEU A 127 10.71 -9.22 -0.29
N VAL A 128 10.77 -8.50 0.82
CA VAL A 128 11.22 -9.01 2.11
C VAL A 128 10.16 -8.74 3.17
N TRP A 129 9.90 -9.74 4.01
CA TRP A 129 8.99 -9.62 5.14
C TRP A 129 9.79 -9.59 6.44
N TYR A 130 9.59 -8.54 7.22
CA TYR A 130 10.14 -8.36 8.55
C TYR A 130 9.02 -8.50 9.56
N LEU A 131 9.12 -9.53 10.39
CA LEU A 131 8.19 -9.82 11.47
C LEU A 131 8.98 -9.81 12.78
N ASP A 132 8.45 -9.18 13.81
CA ASP A 132 8.98 -9.36 15.16
C ASP A 132 8.46 -10.66 15.80
N TYR A 133 9.04 -11.03 16.94
CA TYR A 133 8.65 -12.26 17.63
C TYR A 133 7.20 -12.21 18.13
N GLU A 134 6.71 -11.06 18.59
CA GLU A 134 5.33 -10.96 19.06
C GLU A 134 4.32 -11.16 17.91
N ALA A 135 4.55 -10.58 16.73
CA ALA A 135 3.68 -10.82 15.58
C ALA A 135 3.79 -12.27 15.07
N LEU A 136 4.97 -12.88 15.14
CA LEU A 136 5.16 -14.24 14.63
C LEU A 136 4.65 -15.32 15.60
N LEU A 137 4.89 -15.17 16.90
CA LEU A 137 4.70 -16.21 17.92
C LEU A 137 3.52 -15.96 18.87
N GLY A 138 3.04 -14.72 18.97
CA GLY A 138 1.95 -14.32 19.88
C GLY A 138 2.44 -13.71 21.18
#